data_AF-A0A7S3F4G6-F1
#
_entry.id   AF-A0A7S3F4G6-F1
#
_cell.length_a   1.000
_cell.length_b   1.000
_cell.length_c   1.000
_cell.angle_alpha   90.00
_cell.angle_beta   90.00
_cell.angle_gamma   90.00
#
_symmetry.space_group_name_H-M   'P 1'
#
loop_
_entity.id
_entity.type
_entity.pdbx_description
1 polymer ?
#
loop_
_entity_poly.entity_id
_entity_poly.type
_entity_poly.pdbx_seq_one_letter_code
_entity_poly.pdbx_strand_id
1 'polypeptide(L)'
;SRKFPGKEVFLLRRRRGLVKLALQTGSPIVPIVSYGNTLAVAPLADSSGILEWLSRLFGISIIYPVGRFLLPVPRRVPVTIVIGTPLVGAGGAAVPIDEPSEAQIDELHERLMQQLSSI
;
A
#
# COMPACT_ATOMS: atom_id res chain seq x y z
N SER A 1 14.79 -5.46 2.91
CA SER A 1 13.46 -6.07 3.17
C SER A 1 13.28 -7.24 2.21
N ARG A 2 13.24 -8.48 2.71
CA ARG A 2 13.15 -9.71 1.90
C ARG A 2 11.70 -9.88 1.44
N LYS A 3 11.39 -9.60 0.17
CA LYS A 3 10.05 -9.83 -0.41
C LYS A 3 9.88 -11.33 -0.62
N PHE A 4 9.03 -11.97 0.16
CA PHE A 4 8.63 -13.35 -0.10
C PHE A 4 7.53 -13.34 -1.16
N PRO A 5 7.64 -14.14 -2.24
CA PRO A 5 6.57 -14.26 -3.22
C PRO A 5 5.28 -14.70 -2.51
N GLY A 6 4.18 -13.97 -2.74
CA GLY A 6 2.88 -14.21 -2.12
C GLY A 6 2.62 -13.47 -0.79
N LYS A 7 3.59 -12.72 -0.23
CA LYS A 7 3.34 -11.84 0.93
C LYS A 7 3.26 -10.39 0.50
N GLU A 8 2.06 -9.83 0.55
CA GLU A 8 1.86 -8.39 0.40
C GLU A 8 2.03 -7.70 1.76
N VAL A 9 2.84 -6.63 1.80
CA VAL A 9 3.13 -5.90 3.02
C VAL A 9 2.39 -4.57 2.98
N PHE A 10 1.39 -4.42 3.84
CA PHE A 10 0.64 -3.19 3.98
C PHE A 10 1.36 -2.23 4.95
N LEU A 11 1.88 -1.13 4.43
CA LEU A 11 2.53 -0.07 5.24
C LEU A 11 1.54 0.90 5.88
N LEU A 12 0.23 0.68 5.69
CA LEU A 12 -0.84 1.55 6.19
C LEU A 12 -0.84 1.63 7.72
N ARG A 13 -0.40 0.59 8.45
CA ARG A 13 -0.38 0.56 9.92
C ARG A 13 0.37 1.73 10.57
N ARG A 14 1.40 2.27 9.92
CA ARG A 14 2.20 3.41 10.44
C ARG A 14 1.80 4.77 9.87
N ARG A 15 0.96 4.83 8.82
CA ARG A 15 0.69 6.07 8.07
C ARG A 15 -0.71 6.59 8.38
N ARG A 16 -0.80 7.55 9.32
CA ARG A 16 -2.06 8.19 9.75
C ARG A 16 -2.50 9.39 8.89
N GLY A 17 -1.63 9.87 7.99
CA GLY A 17 -1.90 11.08 7.19
C GLY A 17 -3.12 11.00 6.26
N LEU A 18 -3.42 9.81 5.73
CA LEU A 18 -4.63 9.59 4.92
C LEU A 18 -5.91 9.78 5.75
N VAL A 19 -5.90 9.28 6.99
CA VAL A 19 -7.01 9.38 7.93
C VAL A 19 -7.22 10.84 8.34
N LYS A 20 -6.13 11.55 8.64
CA LYS A 20 -6.16 12.99 8.91
C LYS A 20 -6.80 13.78 7.77
N LEU A 21 -6.38 13.52 6.53
CA LEU A 21 -6.91 14.21 5.34
C LEU A 21 -8.40 13.92 5.11
N ALA A 22 -8.83 12.69 5.33
CA ALA A 22 -10.24 12.34 5.20
C ALA A 22 -11.11 13.05 6.24
N LEU A 23 -10.65 13.15 7.48
CA LEU A 23 -11.34 13.91 8.53
C LEU A 23 -11.40 15.41 8.19
N GLN A 24 -10.31 15.97 7.66
CA GLN A 24 -10.26 17.38 7.24
C GLN A 24 -11.18 17.70 6.06
N THR A 25 -11.40 16.74 5.17
CA THR A 25 -12.21 16.96 3.97
C THR A 25 -13.64 16.43 4.10
N GLY A 26 -13.96 15.71 5.17
CA GLY A 26 -15.21 14.97 5.30
C GLY A 26 -15.36 13.81 4.30
N SER A 27 -14.27 13.39 3.66
CA SER A 27 -14.32 12.38 2.59
C SER A 27 -14.39 10.95 3.15
N PRO A 28 -15.15 10.05 2.53
CA PRO A 28 -15.15 8.63 2.89
C PRO A 28 -13.82 7.97 2.52
N ILE A 29 -13.28 7.12 3.40
CA ILE A 29 -12.12 6.25 3.12
C ILE A 29 -12.63 4.85 2.79
N VAL A 30 -12.21 4.30 1.65
CA VAL A 30 -12.51 2.91 1.29
C VAL A 30 -11.21 2.09 1.33
N PRO A 31 -11.11 1.05 2.19
CA PRO A 31 -9.97 0.13 2.14
C PRO A 31 -10.05 -0.74 0.90
N ILE A 32 -9.02 -0.68 0.06
CA ILE A 32 -8.89 -1.51 -1.14
C ILE A 32 -7.56 -2.26 -1.04
N VAL A 33 -7.63 -3.59 -1.17
CA VAL A 33 -6.49 -4.48 -1.16
C VAL A 33 -6.44 -5.25 -2.47
N SER A 34 -5.26 -5.34 -3.09
CA SER A 34 -5.09 -5.99 -4.38
C SER A 34 -4.02 -7.08 -4.30
N TYR A 35 -4.43 -8.34 -4.22
CA TYR A 35 -3.53 -9.48 -4.14
C TYR A 35 -3.06 -9.95 -5.52
N GLY A 36 -1.80 -10.39 -5.61
CA GLY A 36 -1.24 -11.03 -6.82
C GLY A 36 -0.34 -10.10 -7.63
N ASN A 37 -0.22 -8.82 -7.23
CA ASN A 37 0.61 -7.83 -7.88
C ASN A 37 2.09 -8.23 -7.91
N THR A 38 2.56 -8.88 -6.84
CA THR A 38 3.95 -9.34 -6.71
C THR A 38 4.30 -10.45 -7.72
N LEU A 39 3.31 -11.14 -8.31
CA LEU A 39 3.53 -12.18 -9.31
C LEU A 39 3.60 -11.61 -10.74
N ALA A 40 3.05 -10.42 -10.96
CA ALA A 40 3.00 -9.79 -12.28
C ALA A 40 4.41 -9.37 -12.76
N VAL A 41 5.23 -8.86 -11.84
CA VAL A 41 6.58 -8.37 -12.14
C VAL A 41 7.51 -8.75 -10.99
N ALA A 42 8.66 -9.36 -11.33
CA ALA A 42 9.70 -9.68 -10.36
C ALA A 42 10.95 -8.83 -10.64
N PRO A 43 11.68 -8.34 -9.62
CA PRO A 43 12.97 -7.72 -9.87
C PRO A 43 13.92 -8.76 -10.50
N LEU A 44 14.78 -8.31 -11.41
CA LEU A 44 15.87 -9.14 -11.92
C LEU A 44 16.72 -9.63 -10.74
N ALA A 45 17.03 -10.92 -10.72
CA ALA A 45 17.87 -11.50 -9.69
C ALA A 45 19.30 -10.94 -9.85
N ASP A 46 19.76 -10.18 -8.86
CA ASP A 46 21.13 -9.68 -8.80
C ASP A 46 22.02 -10.69 -8.08
N SER A 47 22.28 -11.84 -8.71
CA SER A 47 23.12 -12.89 -8.13
C SER A 47 24.59 -12.47 -7.95
N SER A 48 25.03 -11.46 -8.71
CA SER A 48 26.39 -10.93 -8.72
C SER A 48 26.57 -9.65 -7.88
N GLY A 49 25.50 -9.06 -7.33
CA GLY A 49 25.56 -7.82 -6.56
C GLY A 49 25.90 -6.56 -7.37
N ILE A 50 25.81 -6.62 -8.70
CA ILE A 50 26.20 -5.52 -9.60
C ILE A 50 25.18 -4.38 -9.51
N LEU A 51 23.89 -4.71 -9.50
CA LEU A 51 22.82 -3.71 -9.38
C LEU A 51 22.83 -3.07 -7.99
N GLU A 52 23.12 -3.85 -6.95
CA GLU A 52 23.32 -3.34 -5.60
C GLU A 52 24.53 -2.41 -5.51
N TRP A 53 25.66 -2.78 -6.10
CA TRP A 53 26.86 -1.95 -6.14
C TRP A 53 26.62 -0.63 -6.90
N LEU A 54 25.99 -0.69 -8.08
CA LEU A 54 25.60 0.51 -8.84
C LEU A 54 24.63 1.38 -8.03
N SER A 55 23.65 0.78 -7.36
CA SER A 55 22.70 1.53 -6.52
C SER A 55 23.40 2.31 -5.41
N ARG A 56 24.41 1.71 -4.78
CA ARG A 56 25.24 2.36 -3.75
C ARG A 56 26.11 3.46 -4.34
N LEU A 57 26.69 3.23 -5.52
CA LEU A 57 27.57 4.18 -6.19
C LEU A 57 26.81 5.46 -6.61
N PHE A 58 25.63 5.30 -7.19
CA PHE A 58 24.81 6.43 -7.68
C PHE A 58 23.87 7.00 -6.62
N GLY A 59 23.77 6.38 -5.45
CA GLY A 59 22.85 6.81 -4.38
C GLY A 59 21.36 6.68 -4.73
N ILE A 60 21.03 5.93 -5.80
CA ILE A 60 19.66 5.69 -6.26
C ILE A 60 19.37 4.19 -6.27
N SER A 61 18.13 3.79 -6.01
CA SER A 61 17.76 2.38 -6.09
C SER A 61 17.58 1.95 -7.54
N ILE A 62 18.54 1.18 -8.06
CA ILE A 62 18.51 0.62 -9.41
C ILE A 62 17.93 -0.79 -9.35
N ILE A 63 16.69 -0.95 -9.81
CA ILE A 63 15.99 -2.23 -9.86
C ILE A 63 15.43 -2.40 -11.27
N TYR A 64 15.72 -3.52 -11.92
CA TYR A 64 15.16 -3.83 -13.24
C TYR A 64 13.93 -4.75 -13.09
N PRO A 65 12.71 -4.29 -13.41
CA PRO A 65 11.51 -5.11 -13.37
C PRO A 65 11.47 -6.09 -14.54
N VAL A 66 11.30 -7.38 -14.25
CA VAL A 66 11.23 -8.48 -15.21
C VAL A 66 9.86 -9.17 -15.15
N GLY A 67 9.15 -9.10 -16.27
CA GLY A 67 7.88 -9.78 -16.48
C GLY A 67 7.95 -10.77 -17.64
N ARG A 68 7.10 -10.58 -18.66
CA ARG A 68 6.97 -11.47 -19.82
C ARG A 68 8.21 -11.39 -20.71
N PHE A 69 8.75 -12.54 -21.16
CA PHE A 69 9.90 -12.63 -22.07
C PHE A 69 11.13 -11.82 -21.63
N LEU A 70 11.40 -11.71 -20.32
CA LEU A 70 12.47 -10.88 -19.74
C LEU A 70 12.33 -9.36 -19.96
N LEU A 71 11.22 -8.92 -20.55
CA LEU A 71 10.91 -7.51 -20.75
C LEU A 71 10.25 -6.91 -19.50
N PRO A 72 10.24 -5.56 -19.36
CA PRO A 72 9.52 -4.86 -18.31
C PRO A 72 8.00 -4.82 -18.56
N VAL A 73 7.44 -5.92 -19.08
CA VAL A 73 6.02 -6.08 -19.39
C VAL A 73 5.40 -7.02 -18.37
N PRO A 74 4.39 -6.61 -17.59
CA PRO A 74 3.77 -7.48 -16.58
C PRO A 74 3.26 -8.82 -17.14
N ARG A 75 3.44 -9.89 -16.38
CA ARG A 75 2.86 -11.21 -16.67
C ARG A 75 1.35 -11.16 -16.45
N ARG A 76 0.60 -11.94 -17.23
CA ARG A 76 -0.82 -12.20 -16.96
C ARG A 76 -0.93 -13.11 -15.75
N VAL A 77 -1.29 -12.54 -14.62
CA VAL A 77 -1.55 -13.24 -13.37
C VAL A 77 -2.93 -12.85 -12.87
N PRO A 78 -3.67 -13.76 -12.21
CA PRO A 78 -4.91 -13.38 -11.55
C PRO A 78 -4.59 -12.37 -10.46
N VAL A 79 -5.25 -11.21 -10.53
CA VAL A 79 -5.20 -10.18 -9.48
C VAL A 79 -6.57 -10.13 -8.83
N THR A 80 -6.61 -10.37 -7.52
CA THR A 80 -7.84 -10.32 -6.73
C THR A 80 -7.89 -8.99 -6.00
N ILE A 81 -8.89 -8.17 -6.32
CA ILE A 81 -9.13 -6.91 -5.63
C ILE A 81 -10.25 -7.12 -4.63
N VAL A 82 -9.96 -6.91 -3.35
CA VAL A 82 -10.95 -6.89 -2.27
C VAL A 82 -11.23 -5.44 -1.92
N ILE A 83 -12.51 -5.09 -1.94
CA ILE A 83 -13.00 -3.75 -1.64
C ILE A 83 -13.79 -3.85 -0.33
N GLY A 84 -13.36 -3.13 0.69
CA GLY A 84 -14.08 -3.05 1.96
C GLY A 84 -15.16 -1.97 1.94
N THR A 85 -15.88 -1.86 3.06
CA THR A 85 -16.95 -0.88 3.21
C THR A 85 -16.38 0.53 3.40
N PRO A 86 -17.01 1.57 2.82
CA PRO A 86 -16.62 2.94 3.08
C PRO A 86 -16.69 3.29 4.58
N LEU A 87 -15.62 3.88 5.10
CA LEU A 87 -15.52 4.44 6.45
C LEU A 87 -15.73 5.95 6.37
N VAL A 88 -16.73 6.45 7.11
CA VAL A 88 -17.12 7.87 7.11
C VAL A 88 -16.95 8.43 8.51
N GLY A 89 -16.01 9.37 8.68
CA GLY A 89 -15.91 10.29 9.83
C GLY A 89 -15.94 9.70 11.25
N ALA A 90 -15.68 10.56 12.25
CA ALA A 90 -15.98 10.22 13.64
C ALA A 90 -17.52 10.26 13.82
N GLY A 91 -18.16 9.08 13.89
CA GLY A 91 -19.62 8.97 14.13
C GLY A 91 -20.52 8.83 12.89
N GLY A 92 -19.98 8.58 11.69
CA GLY A 92 -20.78 8.27 10.50
C GLY A 92 -21.26 9.49 9.69
N ALA A 93 -20.94 10.72 10.13
CA ALA A 93 -21.26 11.95 9.42
C ALA A 93 -20.04 12.50 8.64
N ALA A 94 -20.26 12.92 7.39
CA ALA A 94 -19.26 13.49 6.48
C ALA A 94 -19.01 14.99 6.76
N VAL A 95 -18.83 15.37 8.02
CA VAL A 95 -18.59 16.76 8.40
C VAL A 95 -17.07 17.00 8.42
N PRO A 96 -16.55 17.95 7.62
CA PRO A 96 -15.14 18.34 7.66
C PRO A 96 -14.75 18.86 9.05
N ILE A 97 -13.59 18.41 9.55
CA ILE A 97 -13.00 18.88 10.81
C ILE A 97 -11.66 19.54 10.48
N ASP A 98 -11.56 20.86 10.59
CA ASP A 98 -10.33 21.61 10.23
C ASP A 98 -9.08 21.08 10.96
N GLU A 99 -9.20 20.86 12.27
CA GLU A 99 -8.12 20.39 13.12
C GLU A 99 -8.55 19.12 13.88
N PRO A 100 -8.46 17.93 13.24
CA PRO A 100 -8.86 16.68 13.87
C PRO A 100 -7.90 16.34 15.01
N SER A 101 -8.47 15.97 16.15
CA SER A 101 -7.68 15.53 17.31
C SER A 101 -7.02 14.17 17.04
N GLU A 102 -5.89 13.89 17.71
CA GLU A 102 -5.20 12.60 17.61
C GLU A 102 -6.12 11.43 17.99
N ALA A 103 -7.06 11.62 18.93
CA ALA A 103 -8.04 10.59 19.29
C ALA A 103 -9.00 10.25 18.14
N GLN A 104 -9.46 11.25 17.39
CA GLN A 104 -10.34 11.04 16.22
C GLN A 104 -9.59 10.39 15.05
N ILE A 105 -8.32 10.78 14.86
CA ILE A 105 -7.44 10.14 13.88
C ILE A 105 -7.22 8.67 14.27
N ASP A 106 -6.97 8.39 15.54
CA ASP A 106 -6.71 7.03 16.02
C ASP A 106 -7.94 6.15 15.96
N GLU A 107 -9.12 6.67 16.32
CA GLU A 107 -10.37 5.94 16.18
C GLU A 107 -10.65 5.53 14.73
N LEU A 108 -10.56 6.46 13.78
CA LEU A 108 -10.81 6.15 12.37
C LEU A 108 -9.72 5.24 11.79
N HIS A 109 -8.47 5.41 12.23
CA HIS A 109 -7.35 4.54 11.85
C HIS A 109 -7.53 3.11 12.38
N GLU A 110 -8.00 2.95 13.61
CA GLU A 110 -8.30 1.63 14.19
C GLU A 110 -9.43 0.93 13.43
N ARG A 111 -10.52 1.62 13.10
CA ARG A 111 -11.60 1.09 12.27
C ARG A 111 -11.09 0.64 10.89
N LEU A 112 -10.20 1.42 10.28
CA LEU A 112 -9.54 1.06 9.03
C LEU A 112 -8.67 -0.20 9.18
N MET A 113 -7.89 -0.30 10.26
CA MET A 113 -7.06 -1.48 10.53
C MET A 113 -7.90 -2.73 10.81
N GLN A 114 -9.02 -2.59 11.52
CA GLN A 114 -9.96 -3.69 11.77
C GLN A 114 -10.53 -4.23 10.46
N GLN A 115 -11.00 -3.37 9.56
CA GLN A 115 -11.50 -3.81 8.25
C GLN A 115 -10.41 -4.44 7.38
N LEU A 116 -9.20 -3.88 7.38
CA LEU A 116 -8.07 -4.48 6.65
C LEU A 116 -7.64 -5.83 7.24
N SER A 117 -7.90 -6.09 8.52
CA SER A 117 -7.59 -7.37 9.16
C SER A 117 -8.65 -8.44 8.93
N SER A 118 -9.88 -8.04 8.57
CA SER A 118 -10.99 -8.95 8.26
C SER A 118 -11.05 -9.34 6.78
N ILE A 119 -10.19 -8.73 5.95
CA ILE A 119 -9.99 -9.03 4.52
C ILE A 119 -8.88 -10.09 4.39
#